data_AF-A0A317W8M0-F1
#
_entry.id   AF-A0A317W8M0-F1
#
_cell.length_a   1.000
_cell.length_b   1.000
_cell.length_c   1.000
_cell.angle_alpha   90.00
_cell.angle_beta   90.00
_cell.angle_gamma   90.00
#
_symmetry.space_group_name_H-M   'P 1'
#
loop_
_entity.id
_entity.type
_entity.pdbx_description
1 polymer ?
#
loop_
_entity_poly.entity_id
_entity_poly.type
_entity_poly.pdbx_seq_one_letter_code
_entity_poly.pdbx_strand_id
1 'polypeptide(L)'
;MSPLKPVDPATLYPGYETLPGTLHLWRPENPLCQICNGWIQGFGKAYSLKPSVLLEQRLSWGFHSAWDMEEMNLWYAKTWQTVYRMILYDPATREYRLSGTCQEPPEIHAGDYLVPHRWYEGVVWFPRELKAEFTDRLANPVMLRANEDPEKMDRLVGYTVHALCWKMLEKHLGRYLEYDVQNVSRAVRLRFLKMHSLPHPRAFELTNLISADTRTLATRAVPLLIKKATPRRKGPPQILIETSDRAVYSRLNYLPLELQYLIMDRIPPEDALRIQRALRWSLPDAYWRSRINSKVVFEVRSCSQLTLNWQYLCLKLEELEAKDTVRRLYSLPSSLKIRAALFKHLDLIKEDLAEVPLDGIPYQVELSG
;
A
#
# COMPACT_ATOMS: atom_id res chain seq x y z
N MET A 1 36.08 -9.67 -14.74
CA MET A 1 34.72 -9.27 -15.16
C MET A 1 34.80 -7.83 -15.66
N SER A 2 34.51 -7.58 -16.94
CA SER A 2 34.57 -6.24 -17.52
C SER A 2 33.38 -5.40 -17.04
N PRO A 3 33.54 -4.10 -16.77
CA PRO A 3 32.43 -3.24 -16.36
C PRO A 3 31.43 -3.10 -17.51
N LEU A 4 30.15 -3.34 -17.22
CA LEU A 4 29.04 -3.06 -18.13
C LEU A 4 29.04 -1.56 -18.45
N LYS A 5 29.20 -1.20 -19.73
CA LYS A 5 29.07 0.18 -20.19
C LYS A 5 27.62 0.63 -20.00
N PRO A 6 27.37 1.88 -19.58
CA PRO A 6 26.03 2.44 -19.53
C PRO A 6 25.42 2.42 -20.94
N VAL A 7 24.26 1.79 -21.08
CA VAL A 7 23.49 1.74 -22.33
C VAL A 7 22.74 3.05 -22.47
N ASP A 8 22.88 3.71 -23.62
CA ASP A 8 22.15 4.93 -23.96
C ASP A 8 20.64 4.63 -23.96
N PRO A 9 19.82 5.30 -23.14
CA PRO A 9 18.37 5.10 -23.11
C PRO A 9 17.69 5.24 -24.48
N ALA A 10 18.25 6.04 -25.39
CA ALA A 10 17.73 6.19 -26.75
C ALA A 10 17.86 4.90 -27.58
N THR A 11 18.83 4.04 -27.28
CA THR A 11 19.05 2.77 -27.98
C THR A 11 18.14 1.63 -27.50
N LEU A 12 17.54 1.75 -26.31
CA LEU A 12 16.61 0.75 -25.78
C LEU A 12 15.18 0.87 -26.34
N TYR A 13 14.83 1.99 -26.99
CA TYR A 13 13.46 2.28 -27.42
C TYR A 13 13.36 2.91 -28.83
N PRO A 14 13.71 2.21 -29.91
CA PRO A 14 13.47 2.70 -31.26
C PRO A 14 11.99 2.51 -31.63
N GLY A 15 11.22 3.60 -31.77
CA GLY A 15 9.82 3.55 -32.24
C GLY A 15 8.81 4.46 -31.54
N TYR A 16 9.23 5.41 -30.71
CA TYR A 16 8.33 6.41 -30.12
C TYR A 16 7.89 7.47 -31.16
N GLU A 17 6.96 7.10 -32.04
CA GLU A 17 6.17 8.09 -32.79
C GLU A 17 5.05 8.64 -31.90
N THR A 18 5.33 9.84 -31.38
CA THR A 18 4.43 10.92 -30.94
C THR A 18 2.92 10.63 -30.90
N LEU A 19 2.40 10.29 -29.71
CA LEU A 19 1.02 10.64 -29.32
C LEU A 19 1.02 12.05 -28.71
N PRO A 20 0.18 13.00 -29.18
CA PRO A 20 0.13 14.34 -28.61
C PRO A 20 -0.54 14.30 -27.22
N GLY A 21 0.21 14.66 -26.17
CA GLY A 21 -0.32 14.88 -24.82
C GLY A 21 0.34 14.08 -23.68
N THR A 22 1.16 13.09 -23.98
CA THR A 22 1.83 12.22 -22.96
C THR A 22 3.30 12.58 -22.70
N LEU A 23 3.86 13.54 -23.42
CA LEU A 23 5.31 13.80 -23.48
C LEU A 23 5.92 14.57 -22.28
N HIS A 24 5.14 14.91 -21.25
CA HIS A 24 5.66 15.55 -20.03
C HIS A 24 5.79 14.59 -18.84
N LEU A 25 5.49 13.30 -19.01
CA LEU A 25 5.15 12.40 -17.91
C LEU A 25 6.25 11.44 -17.46
N TRP A 26 7.43 11.43 -18.07
CA TRP A 26 8.54 10.60 -17.60
C TRP A 26 9.85 11.37 -17.70
N ARG A 27 10.23 12.05 -16.61
CA ARG A 27 11.63 12.47 -16.42
C ARG A 27 12.29 11.42 -15.52
N PRO A 28 13.49 10.91 -15.87
CA PRO A 28 14.31 10.05 -15.00
C PRO A 28 14.61 10.65 -13.61
N GLU A 29 14.32 11.95 -13.46
CA GLU A 29 14.54 12.76 -12.26
C GLU A 29 13.37 12.71 -11.27
N ASN A 30 12.21 12.17 -11.67
CA ASN A 30 11.03 12.19 -10.82
C ASN A 30 11.11 11.10 -9.75
N PRO A 31 10.85 11.44 -8.47
CA PRO A 31 10.94 10.48 -7.38
C PRO A 31 9.83 9.42 -7.50
N LEU A 32 10.24 8.16 -7.65
CA LEU A 32 9.36 7.01 -7.63
C LEU A 32 9.51 6.26 -6.31
N CYS A 33 8.36 5.89 -5.73
CA CYS A 33 8.31 4.95 -4.62
C CYS A 33 8.92 3.61 -5.06
N GLN A 34 9.97 3.18 -4.38
CA GLN A 34 10.65 1.93 -4.76
C GLN A 34 9.81 0.67 -4.47
N ILE A 35 8.73 0.78 -3.69
CA ILE A 35 7.84 -0.35 -3.38
C ILE A 35 6.73 -0.49 -4.43
N CYS A 36 6.03 0.59 -4.80
CA CYS A 36 4.89 0.50 -5.70
C CYS A 36 5.17 1.02 -7.11
N ASN A 37 6.37 1.56 -7.35
CA ASN A 37 6.77 2.25 -8.56
C ASN A 37 5.85 3.43 -8.93
N GLY A 38 5.11 3.93 -7.95
CA GLY A 38 4.22 5.08 -8.07
C GLY A 38 4.93 6.39 -7.74
N TRP A 39 4.37 7.48 -8.25
CA TRP A 39 4.92 8.83 -8.11
C TRP A 39 4.83 9.34 -6.67
N ILE A 40 5.92 9.96 -6.17
CA ILE A 40 5.92 10.66 -4.87
C ILE A 40 5.39 12.10 -5.01
N GLN A 41 5.36 12.64 -6.23
CA GLN A 41 4.79 13.96 -6.50
C GLN A 41 3.38 13.81 -7.07
N GLY A 42 2.43 14.56 -6.52
CA GLY A 42 1.09 14.66 -7.10
C GLY A 42 1.11 15.50 -8.36
N PHE A 43 0.30 15.14 -9.36
CA PHE A 43 0.20 15.85 -10.64
C PHE A 43 -0.37 17.29 -10.48
N GLY A 44 0.48 18.26 -10.15
CA GLY A 44 0.14 19.68 -10.11
C GLY A 44 -0.71 20.11 -8.89
N LYS A 45 -1.22 21.34 -8.94
CA LYS A 45 -1.94 22.04 -7.84
C LYS A 45 -3.14 21.27 -7.27
N ALA A 46 -3.69 20.29 -7.98
CA ALA A 46 -4.83 19.47 -7.54
C ALA A 46 -4.49 18.47 -6.42
N TYR A 47 -3.21 18.23 -6.14
CA TYR A 47 -2.71 17.26 -5.16
C TYR A 47 -1.92 17.91 -4.03
N SER A 48 -1.78 19.24 -4.06
CA SER A 48 -1.33 19.99 -2.88
C SER A 48 -2.41 19.94 -1.82
N LEU A 49 -2.04 19.66 -0.58
CA LEU A 49 -2.95 19.89 0.54
C LEU A 49 -3.29 21.37 0.56
N LYS A 50 -4.50 21.78 0.19
CA LYS A 50 -4.83 23.19 0.33
C LYS A 50 -4.62 23.60 1.79
N PRO A 51 -4.15 24.82 2.09
CA PRO A 51 -4.04 25.32 3.47
C PRO A 51 -5.32 25.10 4.29
N SER A 52 -6.49 25.13 3.63
CA SER A 52 -7.78 24.78 4.24
C SER A 52 -7.88 23.33 4.74
N VAL A 53 -7.31 22.37 4.01
CA VAL A 53 -7.26 20.95 4.42
C VAL A 53 -6.30 20.75 5.58
N LEU A 54 -5.19 21.48 5.60
CA LEU A 54 -4.27 21.49 6.75
C LEU A 54 -4.95 22.05 7.99
N LEU A 55 -5.69 23.17 7.86
CA LEU A 55 -6.51 23.73 8.94
C LEU A 55 -7.58 22.76 9.44
N GLU A 56 -8.32 22.10 8.55
CA GLU A 56 -9.31 21.07 8.91
C GLU A 56 -8.68 19.87 9.62
N GLN A 57 -7.44 19.53 9.26
CA GLN A 57 -6.66 18.45 9.89
C GLN A 57 -5.83 18.91 11.11
N ARG A 58 -5.96 20.19 11.52
CA ARG A 58 -5.22 20.82 12.63
C ARG A 58 -3.70 20.79 12.48
N LEU A 59 -3.21 20.83 11.25
CA LEU A 59 -1.79 20.84 10.97
C LEU A 59 -1.35 22.26 10.63
N SER A 60 -0.41 22.76 11.42
CA SER A 60 0.45 23.84 10.98
C SER A 60 1.59 23.28 10.13
N TRP A 61 2.20 24.15 9.33
CA TRP A 61 3.53 23.90 8.78
C TRP A 61 4.50 23.53 9.92
N GLY A 62 5.50 22.69 9.62
CA GLY A 62 6.55 22.32 10.58
C GLY A 62 6.53 20.85 11.02
N PHE A 63 7.08 20.60 12.21
CA PHE A 63 7.30 19.26 12.74
C PHE A 63 6.05 18.67 13.40
N HIS A 64 5.84 17.39 13.16
CA HIS A 64 4.77 16.54 13.71
C HIS A 64 5.37 15.22 14.18
N SER A 65 4.57 14.32 14.73
CA SER A 65 4.99 12.92 14.79
C SER A 65 4.75 12.23 13.45
N ALA A 66 5.59 11.25 13.13
CA ALA A 66 5.38 10.40 11.97
C ALA A 66 4.04 9.66 12.05
N TRP A 67 3.65 9.26 13.28
CA TRP A 67 2.37 8.63 13.54
C TRP A 67 1.19 9.53 13.17
N ASP A 68 1.21 10.80 13.59
CA ASP A 68 0.18 11.75 13.20
C ASP A 68 0.10 11.86 11.68
N MET A 69 1.25 11.94 11.00
CA MET A 69 1.30 11.97 9.53
C MET A 69 0.77 10.71 8.85
N GLU A 70 0.98 9.56 9.47
CA GLU A 70 0.53 8.26 8.97
C GLU A 70 -0.93 7.93 9.28
N GLU A 71 -1.50 8.57 10.29
CA GLU A 71 -2.89 8.46 10.70
C GLU A 71 -3.76 9.62 10.19
N MET A 72 -3.13 10.64 9.58
CA MET A 72 -3.84 11.76 8.98
C MET A 72 -4.85 11.31 7.93
N ASN A 73 -5.86 12.14 7.68
CA ASN A 73 -6.77 11.94 6.55
C ASN A 73 -6.10 12.08 5.16
N LEU A 74 -4.79 12.38 5.11
CA LEU A 74 -3.99 12.42 3.88
C LEU A 74 -4.08 11.12 3.07
N TRP A 75 -4.25 10.00 3.77
CA TRP A 75 -4.36 8.66 3.24
C TRP A 75 -5.67 8.44 2.48
N TYR A 76 -6.70 9.19 2.86
CA TYR A 76 -8.05 9.14 2.28
C TYR A 76 -8.29 10.25 1.24
N ALA A 77 -7.32 11.15 1.08
CA ALA A 77 -7.31 12.22 0.08
C ALA A 77 -6.42 11.83 -1.11
N LYS A 78 -6.48 12.61 -2.20
CA LYS A 78 -5.56 12.44 -3.35
C LYS A 78 -4.08 12.65 -2.99
N THR A 79 -3.78 13.02 -1.75
CA THR A 79 -2.48 13.54 -1.32
C THR A 79 -1.61 12.49 -0.64
N TRP A 80 -2.08 11.25 -0.41
CA TRP A 80 -1.25 10.21 0.22
C TRP A 80 0.05 9.94 -0.55
N GLN A 81 0.01 10.08 -1.87
CA GLN A 81 1.16 9.92 -2.76
C GLN A 81 2.26 10.95 -2.45
N THR A 82 1.87 12.10 -1.90
CA THR A 82 2.80 13.17 -1.49
C THR A 82 3.42 12.94 -0.12
N VAL A 83 2.93 11.94 0.62
CA VAL A 83 3.45 11.56 1.94
C VAL A 83 4.42 10.40 1.77
N TYR A 84 5.68 10.64 2.08
CA TYR A 84 6.75 9.70 1.81
C TYR A 84 7.71 9.58 2.99
N ARG A 85 8.50 8.52 2.97
CA ARG A 85 9.69 8.31 3.77
C ARG A 85 10.85 8.05 2.80
N MET A 86 12.08 8.14 3.30
CA MET A 86 13.26 7.74 2.56
C MET A 86 14.00 6.64 3.31
N ILE A 87 14.48 5.66 2.56
CA ILE A 87 15.46 4.72 3.07
C ILE A 87 16.82 5.35 2.78
N LEU A 88 17.51 5.72 3.86
CA LEU A 88 18.77 6.44 3.84
C LEU A 88 19.93 5.45 3.98
N TYR A 89 21.02 5.75 3.29
CA TYR A 89 22.31 5.12 3.50
C TYR A 89 23.33 6.23 3.81
N ASP A 90 24.02 6.09 4.94
CA ASP A 90 25.08 6.99 5.35
C ASP A 90 26.45 6.33 5.10
N PRO A 91 27.24 6.80 4.11
CA PRO A 91 28.55 6.22 3.83
C PRO A 91 29.55 6.34 4.98
N ALA A 92 29.38 7.32 5.88
CA ALA A 92 30.29 7.54 6.99
C ALA A 92 30.14 6.46 8.07
N THR A 93 28.91 6.05 8.36
CA THR A 93 28.61 4.98 9.34
C THR A 93 28.43 3.62 8.67
N ARG A 94 28.22 3.60 7.34
CA ARG A 94 27.84 2.42 6.54
C ARG A 94 26.51 1.80 6.99
N GLU A 95 25.60 2.63 7.51
CA GLU A 95 24.33 2.19 8.04
C GLU A 95 23.16 2.56 7.14
N TYR A 96 22.19 1.65 7.07
CA TYR A 96 20.88 1.91 6.50
C TYR A 96 19.90 2.32 7.60
N ARG A 97 19.10 3.37 7.35
CA ARG A 97 18.03 3.79 8.27
C ARG A 97 16.82 4.31 7.53
N LEU A 98 15.66 4.16 8.14
CA LEU A 98 14.44 4.80 7.67
C LEU A 98 14.35 6.23 8.21
N SER A 99 14.07 7.19 7.33
CA SER A 99 13.78 8.57 7.73
C SER A 99 12.41 8.68 8.42
N GLY A 100 12.16 9.83 9.03
CA GLY A 100 10.79 10.23 9.39
C GLY A 100 9.87 10.39 8.18
N THR A 101 8.62 10.71 8.45
CA THR A 101 7.61 10.96 7.42
C THR A 101 7.71 12.40 6.94
N CYS A 102 7.65 12.62 5.63
CA CYS A 102 7.69 13.94 5.03
C CYS A 102 6.54 14.13 4.05
N GLN A 103 6.05 15.36 3.96
CA GLN A 103 5.12 15.80 2.94
C GLN A 103 5.63 17.14 2.41
N GLU A 104 6.05 17.14 1.15
CA GLU A 104 6.62 18.29 0.47
C GLU A 104 5.56 18.97 -0.43
N PRO A 105 5.60 20.31 -0.61
CA PRO A 105 4.76 20.98 -1.61
C PRO A 105 5.15 20.55 -3.04
N PRO A 106 4.17 20.50 -3.97
CA PRO A 106 4.39 20.01 -5.34
C PRO A 106 5.24 20.92 -6.22
N GLU A 107 5.64 22.09 -5.73
CA GLU A 107 6.41 23.11 -6.46
C GLU A 107 7.92 22.89 -6.35
N ILE A 108 8.36 21.82 -5.69
CA ILE A 108 9.78 21.55 -5.45
C ILE A 108 10.44 20.88 -6.65
N HIS A 109 11.51 21.52 -7.11
CA HIS A 109 12.42 21.01 -8.12
C HIS A 109 13.13 19.73 -7.64
N ALA A 110 13.29 18.77 -8.54
CA ALA A 110 14.00 17.53 -8.29
C ALA A 110 15.43 17.82 -7.78
N GLY A 111 15.74 17.44 -6.53
CA GLY A 111 17.12 17.46 -6.05
C GLY A 111 17.30 17.64 -4.54
N ASP A 112 16.48 18.48 -3.89
CA ASP A 112 16.67 18.81 -2.48
C ASP A 112 15.55 18.19 -1.61
N TYR A 113 15.67 16.93 -1.24
CA TYR A 113 14.69 16.31 -0.34
C TYR A 113 15.08 16.55 1.11
N LEU A 114 14.16 17.07 1.91
CA LEU A 114 14.34 17.20 3.35
C LEU A 114 13.51 16.14 4.05
N VAL A 115 14.16 15.32 4.87
CA VAL A 115 13.48 14.29 5.64
C VAL A 115 13.97 14.30 7.09
N PRO A 116 13.12 14.01 8.08
CA PRO A 116 13.58 13.90 9.46
C PRO A 116 14.57 12.76 9.63
N HIS A 117 15.61 12.96 10.44
CA HIS A 117 16.57 11.90 10.78
C HIS A 117 15.90 10.74 11.51
N ARG A 118 14.94 11.06 12.37
CA ARG A 118 14.30 10.10 13.27
C ARG A 118 13.04 9.55 12.63
N TRP A 119 12.92 8.23 12.60
CA TRP A 119 11.81 7.53 11.95
C TRP A 119 10.42 7.88 12.52
N TYR A 120 10.35 8.35 13.77
CA TYR A 120 9.11 8.74 14.44
C TYR A 120 8.77 10.23 14.30
N GLU A 121 9.62 11.03 13.65
CA GLU A 121 9.34 12.44 13.38
C GLU A 121 8.63 12.60 12.03
N GLY A 122 7.76 13.61 11.96
CA GLY A 122 7.03 14.02 10.79
C GLY A 122 7.37 15.46 10.42
N VAL A 123 7.34 15.80 9.14
CA VAL A 123 7.42 17.20 8.70
C VAL A 123 6.46 17.47 7.54
N VAL A 124 5.71 18.56 7.66
CA VAL A 124 4.78 19.05 6.63
C VAL A 124 5.23 20.44 6.20
N TRP A 125 5.47 20.61 4.91
CA TRP A 125 5.75 21.92 4.28
C TRP A 125 6.82 22.72 5.02
N PHE A 126 8.03 22.16 5.06
CA PHE A 126 9.14 22.81 5.74
C PHE A 126 9.71 23.97 4.91
N PRO A 127 9.78 25.21 5.46
CA PRO A 127 10.42 26.32 4.76
C PRO A 127 11.92 26.07 4.59
N ARG A 128 12.41 26.08 3.35
CA ARG A 128 13.80 25.71 3.04
C ARG A 128 14.80 26.74 3.53
N GLU A 129 14.36 27.98 3.68
CA GLU A 129 15.14 29.09 4.24
C GLU A 129 15.58 28.77 5.67
N LEU A 130 14.79 27.97 6.39
CA LEU A 130 15.09 27.53 7.76
C LEU A 130 15.91 26.24 7.81
N LYS A 131 16.27 25.64 6.67
CA LYS A 131 17.02 24.35 6.63
C LYS A 131 18.29 24.40 7.48
N ALA A 132 19.02 25.51 7.44
CA ALA A 132 20.26 25.69 8.19
C ALA A 132 20.04 25.62 9.72
N GLU A 133 18.88 26.04 10.20
CA GLU A 133 18.53 26.08 11.62
C GLU A 133 18.15 24.71 12.18
N PHE A 134 17.83 23.73 11.32
CA PHE A 134 17.32 22.41 11.71
C PHE A 134 18.17 21.26 11.14
N THR A 135 19.46 21.51 10.91
CA THR A 135 20.41 20.51 10.40
C THR A 135 20.63 19.33 11.34
N ASP A 136 20.29 19.49 12.63
CA ASP A 136 20.32 18.44 13.65
C ASP A 136 19.11 17.50 13.60
N ARG A 137 18.01 17.94 12.96
CA ARG A 137 16.74 17.18 12.88
C ARG A 137 16.42 16.73 11.46
N LEU A 138 16.85 17.46 10.44
CA LEU A 138 16.58 17.18 9.04
C LEU A 138 17.83 16.70 8.30
N ALA A 139 17.70 15.53 7.68
CA ALA A 139 18.61 15.05 6.66
C ALA A 139 18.27 15.68 5.30
N ASN A 140 19.31 15.98 4.53
CA ASN A 140 19.21 16.38 3.12
C ASN A 140 19.93 15.37 2.23
N PRO A 141 19.38 14.15 2.07
CA PRO A 141 19.99 13.12 1.25
C PRO A 141 19.94 13.49 -0.23
N VAL A 142 20.94 13.02 -0.96
CA VAL A 142 20.88 13.00 -2.42
C VAL A 142 19.94 11.87 -2.85
N MET A 143 18.98 12.21 -3.71
CA MET A 143 18.05 11.23 -4.26
C MET A 143 18.80 10.24 -5.14
N LEU A 144 18.75 8.97 -4.75
CA LEU A 144 19.35 7.88 -5.49
C LEU A 144 18.42 7.45 -6.63
N ARG A 145 18.97 7.28 -7.83
CA ARG A 145 18.28 6.58 -8.91
C ARG A 145 18.26 5.08 -8.62
N ALA A 146 17.26 4.38 -9.14
CA ALA A 146 17.08 2.97 -8.81
C ALA A 146 18.23 2.05 -9.25
N ASN A 147 18.93 2.42 -10.33
CA ASN A 147 20.09 1.68 -10.86
C ASN A 147 21.43 2.06 -10.20
N GLU A 148 21.43 3.07 -9.33
CA GLU A 148 22.61 3.49 -8.59
C GLU A 148 22.77 2.64 -7.32
N ASP A 149 24.02 2.48 -6.89
CA ASP A 149 24.38 1.71 -5.71
C ASP A 149 24.68 2.64 -4.52
N PRO A 150 23.85 2.63 -3.45
CA PRO A 150 24.05 3.48 -2.29
C PRO A 150 25.42 3.28 -1.67
N GLU A 151 25.91 2.04 -1.63
CA GLU A 151 27.19 1.67 -0.98
C GLU A 151 28.42 2.25 -1.71
N LYS A 152 28.26 2.74 -2.94
CA LYS A 152 29.31 3.38 -3.73
C LYS A 152 29.30 4.91 -3.65
N MET A 153 28.34 5.47 -2.93
CA MET A 153 28.19 6.91 -2.79
C MET A 153 29.10 7.44 -1.69
N ASP A 154 29.59 8.67 -1.86
CA ASP A 154 30.49 9.38 -0.94
C ASP A 154 29.76 10.33 0.02
N ARG A 155 28.43 10.44 -0.13
CA ARG A 155 27.55 11.34 0.62
C ARG A 155 26.27 10.63 1.04
N LEU A 156 25.57 11.20 2.02
CA LEU A 156 24.26 10.73 2.44
C LEU A 156 23.31 10.66 1.24
N VAL A 157 22.81 9.46 0.97
CA VAL A 157 21.88 9.19 -0.12
C VAL A 157 20.62 8.53 0.41
N GLY A 158 19.57 8.57 -0.39
CA GLY A 158 18.39 7.77 -0.12
C GLY A 158 17.45 7.73 -1.29
N TYR A 159 16.49 6.83 -1.20
CA TYR A 159 15.42 6.71 -2.18
C TYR A 159 14.08 6.69 -1.49
N THR A 160 13.05 7.08 -2.21
CA THR A 160 11.73 7.34 -1.65
C THR A 160 10.87 6.09 -1.62
N VAL A 161 10.02 6.04 -0.61
CA VAL A 161 8.89 5.12 -0.51
C VAL A 161 7.70 5.92 0.00
N HIS A 162 6.49 5.65 -0.51
CA HIS A 162 5.30 6.21 0.13
C HIS A 162 5.22 5.72 1.57
N ALA A 163 4.83 6.60 2.49
CA ALA A 163 4.66 6.21 3.89
C ALA A 163 3.64 5.06 4.02
N LEU A 164 2.61 5.05 3.16
CA LEU A 164 1.63 3.96 3.06
C LEU A 164 2.20 2.65 2.53
N CYS A 165 3.01 2.71 1.48
CA CYS A 165 3.66 1.51 0.97
C CYS A 165 4.61 0.91 2.02
N TRP A 166 5.34 1.76 2.74
CA TRP A 166 6.18 1.31 3.85
C TRP A 166 5.37 0.68 4.98
N LYS A 167 4.33 1.34 5.48
CA LYS A 167 3.44 0.80 6.52
C LYS A 167 2.77 -0.51 6.12
N MET A 168 2.44 -0.68 4.83
CA MET A 168 1.92 -1.95 4.30
C MET A 168 3.01 -3.03 4.25
N LEU A 169 4.22 -2.68 3.82
CA LEU A 169 5.38 -3.58 3.84
C LEU A 169 5.69 -4.03 5.28
N GLU A 170 5.67 -3.12 6.25
CA GLU A 170 5.85 -3.41 7.68
C GLU A 170 4.81 -4.38 8.22
N LYS A 171 3.53 -4.17 7.90
CA LYS A 171 2.47 -5.12 8.29
C LYS A 171 2.58 -6.47 7.59
N HIS A 172 3.17 -6.50 6.40
CA HIS A 172 3.30 -7.71 5.60
C HIS A 172 4.51 -8.55 6.00
N LEU A 173 5.66 -7.90 6.21
CA LEU A 173 6.89 -8.55 6.64
C LEU A 173 6.92 -8.75 8.16
N GLY A 174 6.22 -7.94 8.95
CA GLY A 174 6.25 -8.00 10.41
C GLY A 174 7.57 -7.48 10.98
N ARG A 175 8.02 -8.08 12.09
CA ARG A 175 9.20 -7.64 12.86
C ARG A 175 10.52 -7.64 12.07
N TYR A 176 10.61 -8.33 10.93
CA TYR A 176 11.82 -8.36 10.09
C TYR A 176 12.30 -6.96 9.69
N LEU A 177 11.38 -6.01 9.53
CA LEU A 177 11.67 -4.64 9.13
C LEU A 177 12.33 -3.80 10.23
N GLU A 178 12.12 -4.15 11.50
CA GLU A 178 12.67 -3.42 12.64
C GLU A 178 14.17 -3.73 12.87
N TYR A 179 14.63 -4.90 12.42
CA TYR A 179 16.00 -5.38 12.69
C TYR A 179 16.95 -5.28 11.49
N ASP A 180 16.43 -5.14 10.25
CA ASP A 180 17.27 -5.25 9.06
C ASP A 180 16.79 -4.39 7.88
N VAL A 181 16.88 -3.06 8.06
CA VAL A 181 16.58 -2.09 7.00
C VAL A 181 17.50 -2.29 5.79
N GLN A 182 18.71 -2.82 5.97
CA GLN A 182 19.67 -3.06 4.90
C GLN A 182 19.21 -4.16 3.95
N ASN A 183 18.84 -5.34 4.46
CA ASN A 183 18.39 -6.43 3.59
C ASN A 183 17.03 -6.11 2.95
N VAL A 184 16.14 -5.43 3.68
CA VAL A 184 14.90 -4.91 3.08
C VAL A 184 15.22 -3.88 1.99
N SER A 185 16.20 -3.00 2.20
CA SER A 185 16.65 -2.04 1.21
C SER A 185 17.12 -2.72 -0.08
N ARG A 186 17.97 -3.74 0.06
CA ARG A 186 18.48 -4.55 -1.06
C ARG A 186 17.35 -5.27 -1.79
N ALA A 187 16.44 -5.92 -1.07
CA ALA A 187 15.30 -6.64 -1.66
C ALA A 187 14.35 -5.70 -2.43
N VAL A 188 14.01 -4.54 -1.85
CA VAL A 188 13.16 -3.53 -2.51
C VAL A 188 13.83 -3.01 -3.80
N ARG A 189 15.14 -2.72 -3.76
CA ARG A 189 15.89 -2.28 -4.94
C ARG A 189 15.98 -3.37 -6.01
N LEU A 190 16.30 -4.61 -5.62
CA LEU A 190 16.36 -5.75 -6.52
C LEU A 190 15.01 -5.94 -7.23
N ARG A 191 13.92 -5.89 -6.47
CA ARG A 191 12.56 -6.02 -7.03
C ARG A 191 12.25 -4.90 -8.01
N PHE A 192 12.57 -3.66 -7.64
CA PHE A 192 12.39 -2.51 -8.52
C PHE A 192 13.14 -2.72 -9.85
N LEU A 193 14.42 -3.10 -9.81
CA LEU A 193 15.22 -3.38 -11.01
C LEU A 193 14.66 -4.53 -11.84
N LYS A 194 14.21 -5.63 -11.20
CA LYS A 194 13.53 -6.75 -11.87
C LYS A 194 12.27 -6.27 -12.60
N MET A 195 11.47 -5.36 -12.02
CA MET A 195 10.28 -4.80 -12.68
C MET A 195 10.63 -3.92 -13.89
N HIS A 196 11.64 -3.06 -13.77
CA HIS A 196 12.06 -2.16 -14.86
C HIS A 196 12.80 -2.88 -15.99
N SER A 197 13.28 -4.10 -15.73
CA SER A 197 13.88 -4.97 -16.74
C SER A 197 12.83 -5.78 -17.54
N LEU A 198 11.55 -5.74 -17.15
CA LEU A 198 10.47 -6.41 -17.87
C LEU A 198 9.98 -5.56 -19.05
N PRO A 199 9.53 -6.18 -20.16
CA PRO A 199 8.87 -5.46 -21.24
C PRO A 199 7.70 -4.60 -20.73
N HIS A 200 7.61 -3.39 -21.29
CA HIS A 200 6.77 -2.25 -20.89
C HIS A 200 5.29 -2.53 -20.51
N PRO A 201 4.57 -3.57 -20.98
CA PRO A 201 3.16 -3.73 -20.59
C PRO A 201 2.94 -4.07 -19.10
N ARG A 202 3.77 -4.91 -18.49
CA ARG A 202 3.49 -5.45 -17.13
C ARG A 202 3.89 -4.51 -15.99
N ALA A 203 4.98 -3.77 -16.14
CA ALA A 203 5.41 -2.77 -15.15
C ALA A 203 4.49 -1.54 -15.16
N PHE A 204 3.99 -1.16 -16.35
CA PHE A 204 3.14 0.00 -16.54
C PHE A 204 1.72 -0.22 -15.99
N GLU A 205 1.20 -1.45 -16.03
CA GLU A 205 -0.10 -1.79 -15.44
C GLU A 205 -0.12 -1.49 -13.93
N LEU A 206 0.80 -2.04 -13.12
CA LEU A 206 0.77 -1.82 -11.66
C LEU A 206 0.94 -0.33 -11.30
N THR A 207 1.89 0.35 -11.94
CA THR A 207 2.12 1.79 -11.73
C THR A 207 0.90 2.62 -12.10
N ASN A 208 0.23 2.34 -13.21
CA ASN A 208 -0.98 3.05 -13.60
C ASN A 208 -2.18 2.67 -12.73
N LEU A 209 -2.33 1.41 -12.33
CA LEU A 209 -3.41 0.96 -11.46
C LEU A 209 -3.34 1.67 -10.11
N ILE A 210 -2.14 1.77 -9.52
CA ILE A 210 -1.89 2.46 -8.25
C ILE A 210 -1.97 3.99 -8.41
N SER A 211 -1.60 4.52 -9.57
CA SER A 211 -1.60 5.97 -9.83
C SER A 211 -2.98 6.51 -10.23
N ALA A 212 -3.84 5.71 -10.86
CA ALA A 212 -5.06 6.18 -11.51
C ALA A 212 -6.29 6.24 -10.58
N ASP A 213 -6.32 5.49 -9.48
CA ASP A 213 -7.25 5.75 -8.37
C ASP A 213 -6.52 5.83 -7.04
N THR A 214 -6.17 7.05 -6.66
CA THR A 214 -5.40 7.36 -5.46
C THR A 214 -6.20 7.19 -4.16
N ARG A 215 -7.47 6.77 -4.15
CA ARG A 215 -8.24 6.64 -2.88
C ARG A 215 -8.19 5.22 -2.30
N THR A 216 -7.50 4.31 -2.96
CA THR A 216 -7.77 2.87 -2.91
C THR A 216 -6.89 2.10 -1.94
N LEU A 217 -5.62 2.49 -1.79
CA LEU A 217 -4.72 1.84 -0.85
C LEU A 217 -5.08 2.13 0.62
N ALA A 218 -5.69 3.27 0.89
CA ALA A 218 -6.15 3.63 2.22
C ALA A 218 -7.64 3.99 2.17
N THR A 219 -8.54 3.00 2.24
CA THR A 219 -9.99 3.28 2.31
C THR A 219 -10.48 3.33 3.74
N ARG A 220 -11.26 4.36 4.12
CA ARG A 220 -12.00 4.36 5.40
C ARG A 220 -13.12 3.32 5.42
N ALA A 221 -13.48 2.80 4.25
CA ALA A 221 -14.56 1.84 4.10
C ALA A 221 -14.33 0.63 5.01
N VAL A 222 -13.13 0.02 5.01
CA VAL A 222 -12.85 -1.16 5.82
C VAL A 222 -12.99 -0.88 7.33
N PRO A 223 -12.27 0.11 7.95
CA PRO A 223 -12.47 0.42 9.36
C PRO A 223 -13.91 0.83 9.73
N LEU A 224 -14.61 1.55 8.85
CA LEU A 224 -16.01 1.92 9.08
C LEU A 224 -16.94 0.71 9.03
N LEU A 225 -16.69 -0.24 8.14
CA LEU A 225 -17.42 -1.50 8.09
C LEU A 225 -17.16 -2.34 9.34
N ILE A 226 -15.91 -2.43 9.80
CA ILE A 226 -15.55 -3.08 11.08
C ILE A 226 -16.33 -2.42 12.23
N LYS A 227 -16.31 -1.08 12.34
CA LYS A 227 -17.04 -0.33 13.37
C LYS A 227 -18.57 -0.50 13.30
N LYS A 228 -19.12 -0.73 12.10
CA LYS A 228 -20.55 -1.03 11.89
C LYS A 228 -20.88 -2.49 12.20
N ALA A 229 -19.93 -3.41 12.02
CA ALA A 229 -20.06 -4.81 12.36
C ALA A 229 -19.96 -5.05 13.87
N THR A 230 -19.36 -4.13 14.63
CA THR A 230 -19.30 -4.22 16.10
C THR A 230 -20.71 -4.08 16.71
N PRO A 231 -21.12 -5.00 17.61
CA PRO A 231 -22.40 -4.92 18.31
C PRO A 231 -22.55 -3.59 19.07
N ARG A 232 -23.65 -2.87 18.81
CA ARG A 232 -24.07 -1.70 19.62
C ARG A 232 -25.19 -2.12 20.58
N ARG A 233 -25.51 -1.27 21.58
CA ARG A 233 -26.67 -1.46 22.48
C ARG A 233 -28.02 -1.68 21.76
N LYS A 234 -28.13 -1.34 20.47
CA LYS A 234 -29.29 -1.59 19.60
C LYS A 234 -29.12 -2.81 18.66
N GLY A 235 -28.12 -3.66 18.92
CA GLY A 235 -27.67 -4.71 18.01
C GLY A 235 -26.94 -4.16 16.78
N PRO A 236 -26.01 -4.92 16.17
CA PRO A 236 -25.61 -4.63 14.79
C PRO A 236 -26.82 -4.82 13.86
N PRO A 237 -26.83 -4.27 12.62
CA PRO A 237 -27.83 -4.64 11.63
C PRO A 237 -27.74 -6.15 11.42
N GLN A 238 -28.62 -6.91 12.07
CA GLN A 238 -28.76 -8.33 11.82
C GLN A 238 -29.36 -8.44 10.43
N ILE A 239 -28.74 -9.26 9.60
CA ILE A 239 -29.42 -9.74 8.40
C ILE A 239 -30.44 -10.74 8.92
N LEU A 240 -31.61 -10.23 9.31
CA LEU A 240 -32.71 -11.05 9.82
C LEU A 240 -33.07 -12.06 8.75
N ILE A 241 -32.85 -13.33 9.06
CA ILE A 241 -33.41 -14.44 8.29
C ILE A 241 -34.84 -14.59 8.83
N GLU A 242 -35.83 -14.14 8.06
CA GLU A 242 -37.24 -14.37 8.41
C GLU A 242 -37.49 -15.87 8.43
N THR A 243 -37.64 -16.41 9.64
CA THR A 243 -38.05 -17.79 9.87
C THR A 243 -39.56 -17.88 9.67
N SER A 244 -40.00 -18.11 8.43
CA SER A 244 -41.32 -18.69 8.17
C SER A 244 -41.36 -20.11 8.78
N ASP A 245 -42.51 -20.72 9.10
CA ASP A 245 -42.53 -22.07 9.70
C ASP A 245 -42.42 -23.23 8.70
N ARG A 246 -42.36 -22.96 7.38
CA ARG A 246 -42.30 -24.03 6.37
C ARG A 246 -40.86 -24.44 6.02
N ALA A 247 -40.44 -25.61 6.48
CA ALA A 247 -39.20 -26.25 6.06
C ALA A 247 -39.14 -26.37 4.53
N VAL A 248 -38.18 -25.67 3.90
CA VAL A 248 -37.91 -25.80 2.47
C VAL A 248 -37.01 -27.02 2.29
N TYR A 249 -37.57 -28.11 1.79
CA TYR A 249 -36.81 -29.32 1.49
C TYR A 249 -35.99 -29.11 0.20
N SER A 250 -34.68 -28.97 0.36
CA SER A 250 -33.73 -28.88 -0.76
C SER A 250 -32.73 -30.04 -0.69
N ARG A 251 -32.35 -30.58 -1.85
CA ARG A 251 -31.32 -31.63 -1.92
C ARG A 251 -29.96 -31.13 -1.42
N LEU A 252 -29.74 -29.82 -1.45
CA LEU A 252 -28.53 -29.18 -0.94
C LEU A 252 -28.37 -29.34 0.58
N ASN A 253 -29.48 -29.49 1.32
CA ASN A 253 -29.44 -29.69 2.77
C ASN A 253 -28.90 -31.08 3.17
N TYR A 254 -28.84 -32.03 2.24
CA TYR A 254 -28.27 -33.36 2.49
C TYR A 254 -26.77 -33.45 2.21
N LEU A 255 -26.16 -32.37 1.69
CA LEU A 255 -24.73 -32.35 1.47
C LEU A 255 -23.99 -32.22 2.81
N PRO A 256 -22.82 -32.86 2.97
CA PRO A 256 -21.89 -32.55 4.06
C PRO A 256 -21.60 -31.05 4.13
N LEU A 257 -21.38 -30.55 5.35
CA LEU A 257 -21.23 -29.12 5.63
C LEU A 257 -20.07 -28.49 4.83
N GLU A 258 -19.00 -29.25 4.60
CA GLU A 258 -17.84 -28.85 3.81
C GLU A 258 -18.22 -28.58 2.34
N LEU A 259 -19.09 -29.41 1.76
CA LEU A 259 -19.58 -29.20 0.41
C LEU A 259 -20.54 -28.01 0.33
N GLN A 260 -21.34 -27.78 1.38
CA GLN A 260 -22.17 -26.59 1.47
C GLN A 260 -21.29 -25.33 1.50
N TYR A 261 -20.21 -25.32 2.29
CA TYR A 261 -19.25 -24.21 2.33
C TYR A 261 -18.56 -23.97 0.99
N LEU A 262 -18.11 -25.04 0.32
CA LEU A 262 -17.52 -24.94 -1.01
C LEU A 262 -18.48 -24.34 -2.03
N ILE A 263 -19.77 -24.70 -1.99
CA ILE A 263 -20.79 -24.08 -2.85
C ILE A 263 -20.92 -22.61 -2.52
N MET A 264 -21.04 -22.27 -1.23
CA MET A 264 -21.18 -20.90 -0.77
C MET A 264 -19.98 -20.04 -1.17
N ASP A 265 -18.76 -20.57 -1.17
CA ASP A 265 -17.54 -19.86 -1.56
C ASP A 265 -17.46 -19.54 -3.06
N ARG A 266 -18.23 -20.23 -3.90
CA ARG A 266 -18.23 -20.05 -5.35
C ARG A 266 -19.33 -19.13 -5.86
N ILE A 267 -20.24 -18.69 -4.99
CA ILE A 267 -21.36 -17.85 -5.36
C ILE A 267 -21.15 -16.39 -4.92
N PRO A 268 -21.64 -15.42 -5.72
CA PRO A 268 -21.58 -14.01 -5.35
C PRO A 268 -22.28 -13.71 -4.01
N PRO A 269 -21.91 -12.61 -3.34
CA PRO A 269 -22.42 -12.25 -2.00
C PRO A 269 -23.95 -12.12 -1.94
N GLU A 270 -24.54 -11.56 -3.00
CA GLU A 270 -25.99 -11.38 -3.11
C GLU A 270 -26.74 -12.71 -3.23
N ASP A 271 -26.18 -13.66 -3.99
CA ASP A 271 -26.76 -14.98 -4.18
C ASP A 271 -26.53 -15.87 -2.95
N ALA A 272 -25.39 -15.71 -2.28
CA ALA A 272 -25.13 -16.33 -0.97
C ALA A 272 -26.22 -15.98 0.04
N LEU A 273 -26.59 -14.70 0.14
CA LEU A 273 -27.70 -14.27 1.00
C LEU A 273 -29.05 -14.87 0.59
N ARG A 274 -29.34 -14.93 -0.71
CA ARG A 274 -30.60 -15.51 -1.22
C ARG A 274 -30.68 -17.00 -0.94
N ILE A 275 -29.60 -17.74 -1.19
CA ILE A 275 -29.50 -19.18 -0.91
C ILE A 275 -29.63 -19.42 0.60
N GLN A 276 -28.94 -18.63 1.42
CA GLN A 276 -29.04 -18.75 2.87
C GLN A 276 -30.48 -18.56 3.37
N ARG A 277 -31.20 -17.56 2.84
CA ARG A 277 -32.62 -17.33 3.18
C ARG A 277 -33.54 -18.44 2.66
N ALA A 278 -33.34 -18.86 1.41
CA ALA A 278 -34.17 -19.87 0.76
C ALA A 278 -34.02 -21.25 1.41
N LEU A 279 -32.79 -21.63 1.76
CA LEU A 279 -32.44 -22.92 2.35
C LEU A 279 -32.41 -22.91 3.87
N ARG A 280 -32.50 -21.73 4.49
CA ARG A 280 -32.35 -21.50 5.93
C ARG A 280 -31.01 -22.01 6.47
N TRP A 281 -29.96 -21.88 5.69
CA TRP A 281 -28.63 -22.23 6.14
C TRP A 281 -28.18 -21.27 7.24
N SER A 282 -27.79 -21.81 8.39
CA SER A 282 -27.09 -21.03 9.42
C SER A 282 -25.61 -21.30 9.25
N LEU A 283 -24.90 -20.31 8.71
CA LEU A 283 -23.45 -20.39 8.55
C LEU A 283 -22.79 -19.74 9.77
N PRO A 284 -21.86 -20.43 10.45
CA PRO A 284 -21.21 -19.90 11.63
C PRO A 284 -20.30 -18.71 11.27
N ASP A 285 -20.05 -17.85 12.25
CA ASP A 285 -19.13 -16.71 12.10
C ASP A 285 -17.72 -17.13 11.61
N ALA A 286 -17.27 -18.33 12.01
CA ALA A 286 -16.01 -18.89 11.55
C ALA A 286 -15.95 -19.03 10.01
N TYR A 287 -17.05 -19.41 9.37
CA TYR A 287 -17.15 -19.51 7.91
C TYR A 287 -17.04 -18.12 7.25
N TRP A 288 -17.83 -17.15 7.73
CA TRP A 288 -17.79 -15.79 7.16
C TRP A 288 -16.43 -15.13 7.33
N ARG A 289 -15.75 -15.43 8.43
CA ARG A 289 -14.40 -14.95 8.69
C ARG A 289 -13.36 -15.62 7.79
N SER A 290 -13.46 -16.92 7.53
CA SER A 290 -12.52 -17.62 6.63
C SER A 290 -12.67 -17.16 5.18
N ARG A 291 -13.87 -16.71 4.80
CA ARG A 291 -14.17 -16.18 3.46
C ARG A 291 -13.53 -14.80 3.20
N ILE A 292 -13.27 -14.02 4.24
CA ILE A 292 -12.58 -12.72 4.08
C ILE A 292 -11.12 -12.95 3.73
N ASN A 293 -10.66 -12.37 2.62
CA ASN A 293 -9.25 -12.35 2.27
C ASN A 293 -8.45 -11.46 3.23
N SER A 294 -8.02 -12.05 4.35
CA SER A 294 -7.29 -11.38 5.42
C SER A 294 -5.90 -10.90 5.01
N LYS A 295 -5.37 -11.34 3.86
CA LYS A 295 -4.12 -10.81 3.30
C LYS A 295 -4.33 -9.41 2.74
N VAL A 296 -5.44 -9.21 2.01
CA VAL A 296 -5.79 -7.92 1.39
C VAL A 296 -6.42 -6.97 2.42
N VAL A 297 -7.21 -7.51 3.35
CA VAL A 297 -7.90 -6.77 4.40
C VAL A 297 -7.25 -7.06 5.76
N PHE A 298 -5.98 -6.66 5.91
CA PHE A 298 -5.20 -6.94 7.12
C PHE A 298 -5.81 -6.34 8.39
N GLU A 299 -6.62 -5.27 8.26
CA GLU A 299 -7.32 -4.64 9.39
C GLU A 299 -8.23 -5.64 10.14
N VAL A 300 -8.72 -6.66 9.44
CA VAL A 300 -9.57 -7.71 10.02
C VAL A 300 -8.77 -8.66 10.91
N ARG A 301 -7.46 -8.84 10.68
CA ARG A 301 -6.60 -9.71 11.50
C ARG A 301 -6.53 -9.23 12.95
N SER A 302 -6.41 -7.91 13.13
CA SER A 302 -6.39 -7.27 14.45
C SER A 302 -7.72 -7.38 15.19
N CYS A 303 -8.82 -7.67 14.49
CA CYS A 303 -10.14 -7.81 15.06
C CYS A 303 -10.53 -9.27 15.33
N SER A 304 -9.58 -10.19 15.21
CA SER A 304 -9.76 -11.63 15.40
C SER A 304 -10.40 -12.03 16.74
N GLN A 305 -10.17 -11.24 17.79
CA GLN A 305 -10.70 -11.52 19.12
C GLN A 305 -11.99 -10.75 19.43
N LEU A 306 -12.46 -9.91 18.50
CA LEU A 306 -13.66 -9.10 18.69
C LEU A 306 -14.91 -9.88 18.29
N THR A 307 -15.97 -9.72 19.08
CA THR A 307 -17.31 -10.13 18.66
C THR A 307 -17.81 -9.16 17.60
N LEU A 308 -17.87 -9.61 16.34
CA LEU A 308 -18.36 -8.84 15.21
C LEU A 308 -19.48 -9.61 14.51
N ASN A 309 -20.37 -8.90 13.83
CA ASN A 309 -21.20 -9.52 12.80
C ASN A 309 -20.33 -9.85 11.58
N TRP A 310 -19.72 -11.02 11.60
CA TRP A 310 -18.77 -11.47 10.58
C TRP A 310 -19.42 -11.62 9.20
N GLN A 311 -20.69 -12.07 9.18
CA GLN A 311 -21.48 -12.14 7.96
C GLN A 311 -21.64 -10.76 7.31
N TYR A 312 -22.11 -9.77 8.08
CA TYR A 312 -22.28 -8.40 7.57
C TYR A 312 -20.95 -7.84 7.05
N LEU A 313 -19.87 -8.02 7.81
CA LEU A 313 -18.55 -7.53 7.44
C LEU A 313 -18.06 -8.16 6.13
N CYS A 314 -18.14 -9.49 6.01
CA CYS A 314 -17.74 -10.23 4.80
C CYS A 314 -18.47 -9.70 3.57
N LEU A 315 -19.81 -9.67 3.61
CA LEU A 315 -20.63 -9.28 2.48
C LEU A 315 -20.40 -7.83 2.05
N LYS A 316 -20.18 -6.92 3.02
CA LYS A 316 -19.88 -5.52 2.70
C LYS A 316 -18.47 -5.31 2.14
N LEU A 317 -17.50 -6.15 2.52
CA LEU A 317 -16.17 -6.13 1.93
C LEU A 317 -16.21 -6.65 0.49
N GLU A 318 -16.95 -7.73 0.23
CA GLU A 318 -17.14 -8.24 -1.14
C GLU A 318 -17.93 -7.25 -2.02
N GLU A 319 -18.94 -6.57 -1.46
CA GLU A 319 -19.64 -5.47 -2.15
C GLU A 319 -18.69 -4.32 -2.49
N LEU A 320 -17.76 -3.98 -1.58
CA LEU A 320 -16.73 -2.97 -1.83
C LEU A 320 -15.75 -3.39 -2.93
N GLU A 321 -15.48 -4.69 -3.04
CA GLU A 321 -14.67 -5.24 -4.12
C GLU A 321 -15.38 -5.21 -5.48
N ALA A 322 -16.70 -5.44 -5.47
CA ALA A 322 -17.55 -5.50 -6.66
C ALA A 322 -18.02 -4.12 -7.17
N LYS A 323 -18.14 -3.12 -6.29
CA LYS A 323 -18.54 -1.75 -6.63
C LYS A 323 -17.44 -1.01 -7.40
N ASP A 324 -17.29 -1.35 -8.67
CA ASP A 324 -16.59 -0.53 -9.68
C ASP A 324 -17.15 -0.66 -11.11
N THR A 325 -18.28 -1.34 -11.28
CA THR A 325 -18.83 -1.63 -12.61
C THR A 325 -19.69 -0.50 -13.20
N VAL A 326 -19.94 0.61 -12.49
CA VAL A 326 -21.02 1.57 -12.87
C VAL A 326 -20.58 3.01 -13.15
N ARG A 327 -19.28 3.35 -13.25
CA ARG A 327 -18.87 4.66 -13.81
C ARG A 327 -17.94 4.52 -15.01
N ARG A 328 -18.58 4.47 -16.19
CA ARG A 328 -18.00 4.42 -17.53
C ARG A 328 -17.07 5.62 -17.79
N LEU A 329 -15.78 5.34 -17.98
CA LEU A 329 -14.97 5.70 -19.16
C LEU A 329 -13.48 5.32 -19.01
N TYR A 330 -13.03 4.91 -17.82
CA TYR A 330 -11.76 4.20 -17.61
C TYR A 330 -11.98 3.20 -16.48
N SER A 331 -11.75 1.90 -16.72
CA SER A 331 -11.95 0.82 -15.76
C SER A 331 -10.88 0.89 -14.65
N LEU A 332 -11.14 1.69 -13.62
CA LEU A 332 -10.31 1.70 -12.42
C LEU A 332 -10.67 0.48 -11.57
N PRO A 333 -9.69 -0.29 -11.07
CA PRO A 333 -9.96 -1.41 -10.18
C PRO A 333 -10.36 -0.94 -8.79
N SER A 334 -11.18 -1.74 -8.13
CA SER A 334 -11.64 -1.45 -6.78
C SER A 334 -10.48 -1.36 -5.81
N SER A 335 -10.75 -0.63 -4.72
CA SER A 335 -9.72 -0.36 -3.73
C SER A 335 -8.99 -1.59 -3.21
N LEU A 336 -9.73 -2.69 -3.07
CA LEU A 336 -9.23 -3.98 -2.65
C LEU A 336 -8.40 -4.67 -3.74
N LYS A 337 -8.71 -4.48 -5.03
CA LYS A 337 -7.91 -5.01 -6.14
C LYS A 337 -6.54 -4.32 -6.23
N ILE A 338 -6.49 -3.00 -6.03
CA ILE A 338 -5.22 -2.27 -5.99
C ILE A 338 -4.39 -2.69 -4.78
N ARG A 339 -5.02 -2.85 -3.59
CA ARG A 339 -4.36 -3.45 -2.43
C ARG A 339 -3.85 -4.86 -2.70
N ALA A 340 -4.65 -5.72 -3.33
CA ALA A 340 -4.26 -7.09 -3.66
C ALA A 340 -3.07 -7.13 -4.63
N ALA A 341 -3.05 -6.25 -5.63
CA ALA A 341 -1.94 -6.11 -6.55
C ALA A 341 -0.66 -5.66 -5.83
N LEU A 342 -0.76 -4.70 -4.90
CA LEU A 342 0.36 -4.30 -4.04
C LEU A 342 0.81 -5.47 -3.15
N PHE A 343 -0.10 -6.20 -2.50
CA PHE A 343 0.28 -7.34 -1.66
C PHE A 343 0.99 -8.44 -2.43
N LYS A 344 0.56 -8.74 -3.67
CA LYS A 344 1.31 -9.64 -4.55
C LYS A 344 2.73 -9.13 -4.80
N HIS A 345 2.90 -7.82 -4.92
CA HIS A 345 4.23 -7.21 -5.04
C HIS A 345 5.04 -7.29 -3.74
N LEU A 346 4.40 -7.18 -2.57
CA LEU A 346 5.07 -7.36 -1.27
C LEU A 346 5.49 -8.83 -1.05
N ASP A 347 4.68 -9.80 -1.48
CA ASP A 347 5.03 -11.23 -1.47
C ASP A 347 6.30 -11.46 -2.30
N LEU A 348 6.37 -10.84 -3.48
CA LEU A 348 7.54 -10.87 -4.34
C LEU A 348 8.78 -10.20 -3.71
N ILE A 349 8.63 -9.07 -3.00
CA ILE A 349 9.74 -8.48 -2.23
C ILE A 349 10.21 -9.44 -1.13
N LYS A 350 9.28 -10.14 -0.48
CA LYS A 350 9.59 -11.14 0.55
C LYS A 350 10.36 -12.33 -0.03
N GLU A 351 10.01 -12.79 -1.24
CA GLU A 351 10.77 -13.81 -1.96
C GLU A 351 12.19 -13.33 -2.28
N ASP A 352 12.33 -12.09 -2.78
CA ASP A 352 13.66 -11.51 -3.08
C ASP A 352 14.52 -11.37 -1.82
N LEU A 353 13.91 -11.10 -0.66
CA LEU A 353 14.60 -11.05 0.62
C LEU A 353 15.29 -12.39 0.95
N ALA A 354 14.72 -13.51 0.54
CA ALA A 354 15.33 -14.83 0.70
C ALA A 354 16.51 -15.07 -0.26
N GLU A 355 16.59 -14.31 -1.36
CA GLU A 355 17.71 -14.37 -2.32
C GLU A 355 18.87 -13.44 -1.96
N VAL A 356 18.69 -12.48 -1.03
CA VAL A 356 19.76 -11.58 -0.61
C VAL A 356 20.79 -12.37 0.21
N PRO A 357 22.08 -12.40 -0.20
CA PRO A 357 23.13 -13.04 0.59
C PRO A 357 23.19 -12.38 1.97
N LEU A 358 22.86 -13.14 3.01
CA LEU A 358 22.99 -12.69 4.38
C LEU A 358 24.48 -12.66 4.72
N ASP A 359 25.07 -11.46 4.76
CA ASP A 359 26.35 -11.26 5.40
C ASP A 359 26.16 -11.54 6.92
N GLY A 360 26.29 -12.80 7.33
CA GLY A 360 26.61 -13.17 8.71
C GLY A 360 25.48 -13.54 9.68
N ILE A 361 24.22 -13.76 9.26
CA ILE A 361 23.20 -14.35 10.15
C ILE A 361 22.48 -15.50 9.43
N PRO A 362 22.58 -16.76 9.90
CA PRO A 362 21.81 -17.85 9.34
C PRO A 362 20.36 -17.74 9.82
N TYR A 363 19.38 -17.67 8.91
CA TYR A 363 17.98 -17.85 9.28
C TYR A 363 17.40 -19.09 8.60
N GLN A 364 17.08 -20.09 9.42
CA GLN A 364 16.20 -21.18 9.05
C GLN A 364 14.76 -20.67 9.05
N VAL A 365 14.07 -20.89 7.94
CA VAL A 365 12.65 -20.59 7.79
C VAL A 365 11.87 -21.63 8.59
N GLU A 366 11.48 -21.33 9.83
CA GLU A 366 10.35 -22.02 10.43
C GLU A 366 9.06 -21.46 9.82
N LEU A 367 8.57 -22.17 8.81
CA LEU A 367 7.20 -22.05 8.31
C LEU A 367 6.25 -22.63 9.37
N SER A 368 5.89 -21.84 10.38
CA SER A 368 4.82 -22.23 11.31
C SER A 368 3.47 -21.67 10.86
N GLY A 369 2.63 -22.57 10.35
CA GLY A 369 1.16 -22.65 10.48
C GLY A 369 0.30 -21.41 10.32
#